data_AF-A0A7V7YD46-F1
#
_entry.id   AF-A0A7V7YD46-F1
#
_cell.length_a   1.000
_cell.length_b   1.000
_cell.length_c   1.000
_cell.angle_alpha   90.00
_cell.angle_beta   90.00
_cell.angle_gamma   90.00
#
_symmetry.space_group_name_H-M   'P 1'
#
loop_
_entity.id
_entity.type
_entity.pdbx_description
1 polymer ?
#
loop_
_entity_poly.entity_id
_entity_poly.type
_entity_poly.pdbx_seq_one_letter_code
_entity_poly.pdbx_strand_id
1 'polypeptide(L)'
;MQKDVTQSADWYRKAAASGYAPAQAMLGYMYYEGIGVTKDIDVGLSLYCKAAAQGNSRARANLEIMQIYGQFDPKECSVRLAR
;
A
#
# COMPACT_ATOMS: atom_id res chain seq x y z
N MET A 1 23.02 -3.49 1.21
CA MET A 1 21.61 -3.56 1.66
C MET A 1 20.64 -2.77 0.80
N GLN A 2 20.96 -1.58 0.25
CA GLN A 2 19.98 -0.79 -0.52
C GLN A 2 19.55 -1.44 -1.86
N LYS A 3 20.43 -2.21 -2.51
CA LYS A 3 20.14 -2.96 -3.75
C LYS A 3 19.06 -4.03 -3.57
N ASP A 4 19.12 -4.78 -2.47
CA ASP A 4 18.21 -5.92 -2.22
C ASP A 4 16.77 -5.45 -1.98
N VAL A 5 16.63 -4.32 -1.28
CA VAL A 5 15.33 -3.71 -0.98
C VAL A 5 14.67 -3.12 -2.24
N THR A 6 15.47 -2.51 -3.12
CA THR A 6 14.97 -1.99 -4.40
C THR A 6 14.52 -3.13 -5.32
N GLN A 7 15.27 -4.24 -5.38
CA GLN A 7 14.86 -5.43 -6.12
C GLN A 7 13.59 -6.07 -5.53
N SER A 8 13.42 -6.04 -4.21
CA SER A 8 12.20 -6.50 -3.55
C SER A 8 10.97 -5.70 -3.98
N ALA A 9 11.11 -4.37 -4.16
CA ALA A 9 10.03 -3.50 -4.63
C ALA A 9 9.53 -3.91 -6.02
N ASP A 10 10.44 -4.29 -6.92
CA ASP A 10 10.08 -4.70 -8.28
C ASP A 10 9.24 -5.98 -8.28
N TRP A 11 9.56 -6.95 -7.43
CA TRP A 11 8.77 -8.16 -7.27
C TRP A 11 7.40 -7.88 -6.68
N TYR A 12 7.33 -7.02 -5.66
CA TYR A 12 6.05 -6.60 -5.10
C TYR A 12 5.21 -5.80 -6.10
N ARG A 13 5.80 -4.99 -6.98
CA ARG A 13 5.06 -4.33 -8.08
C ARG A 13 4.44 -5.35 -9.02
N LYS A 14 5.19 -6.37 -9.45
CA LYS A 14 4.66 -7.42 -10.33
C LYS A 14 3.50 -8.18 -9.69
N ALA A 15 3.66 -8.62 -8.44
CA ALA A 15 2.61 -9.33 -7.72
C ALA A 15 1.41 -8.44 -7.37
N ALA A 16 1.64 -7.17 -7.03
CA ALA A 16 0.56 -6.21 -6.79
C ALA A 16 -0.26 -5.93 -8.05
N ALA A 17 0.41 -5.85 -9.21
CA ALA A 17 -0.22 -5.67 -10.52
C ALA A 17 -1.07 -6.87 -10.94
N SER A 18 -0.71 -8.09 -10.51
CA SER A 18 -1.53 -9.29 -10.72
C SER A 18 -2.72 -9.39 -9.74
N GLY A 19 -2.98 -8.36 -8.93
CA GLY A 19 -4.06 -8.36 -7.94
C GLY A 19 -3.74 -9.10 -6.64
N TYR A 20 -2.49 -9.45 -6.35
CA TYR A 20 -2.20 -10.18 -5.11
C TYR A 20 -2.24 -9.24 -3.89
N ALA A 21 -3.32 -9.31 -3.10
CA ALA A 21 -3.58 -8.38 -2.00
C ALA A 21 -2.43 -8.27 -0.96
N PRO A 22 -1.75 -9.36 -0.54
CA PRO A 22 -0.57 -9.25 0.33
C PRO A 22 0.59 -8.46 -0.29
N ALA A 23 0.82 -8.58 -1.60
CA ALA A 23 1.84 -7.79 -2.29
C ALA A 23 1.43 -6.32 -2.42
N GLN A 24 0.14 -6.03 -2.66
CA GLN A 24 -0.37 -4.67 -2.64
C GLN A 24 -0.18 -4.03 -1.25
N ALA A 25 -0.49 -4.74 -0.17
CA ALA A 25 -0.27 -4.25 1.20
C ALA A 25 1.22 -3.99 1.48
N MET A 26 2.11 -4.90 1.05
CA MET A 26 3.55 -4.71 1.26
C MET A 26 4.10 -3.55 0.43
N LEU A 27 3.72 -3.46 -0.84
CA LEU A 27 4.13 -2.36 -1.70
C LEU A 27 3.58 -1.02 -1.19
N GLY A 28 2.37 -1.02 -0.63
CA GLY A 28 1.77 0.15 0.01
C GLY A 28 2.61 0.66 1.18
N TYR A 29 3.09 -0.27 2.01
CA TYR A 29 4.04 0.03 3.10
C TYR A 29 5.36 0.61 2.59
N MET A 30 5.91 0.01 1.52
CA MET A 30 7.16 0.46 0.92
C MET A 30 7.05 1.90 0.40
N TYR A 31 5.94 2.26 -0.26
CA TYR A 31 5.70 3.62 -0.71
C TYR A 31 5.44 4.61 0.43
N TYR A 32 4.76 4.17 1.49
CA TYR A 32 4.51 5.01 2.66
C TYR A 32 5.80 5.36 3.42
N GLU A 33 6.71 4.40 3.58
CA GLU A 33 7.99 4.58 4.28
C GLU A 33 9.16 5.02 3.38
N GLY A 34 9.03 4.91 2.04
CA GLY A 34 10.13 5.14 1.11
C GLY A 34 11.18 4.03 1.09
N ILE A 35 10.76 2.78 1.34
CA ILE A 35 11.65 1.62 1.43
C ILE A 35 11.84 1.02 0.04
N GLY A 36 13.03 1.16 -0.56
CA GLY A 36 13.33 0.63 -1.90
C GLY A 36 12.55 1.28 -3.04
N VAL A 37 11.76 2.32 -2.74
CA VAL A 37 11.01 3.16 -3.68
C VAL A 37 11.06 4.60 -3.18
N THR A 38 10.88 5.57 -4.09
CA THR A 38 10.63 6.95 -3.68
C THR A 38 9.34 7.00 -2.86
N LYS A 39 9.39 7.63 -1.69
CA LYS A 39 8.22 7.79 -0.82
C LYS A 39 7.10 8.50 -1.57
N ASP A 40 5.93 7.87 -1.58
CA ASP A 40 4.72 8.38 -2.22
C ASP A 40 3.50 7.87 -1.42
N ILE A 41 2.98 8.71 -0.54
CA ILE A 41 1.88 8.34 0.36
C ILE A 41 0.61 8.05 -0.44
N ASP A 42 0.37 8.76 -1.54
CA ASP A 42 -0.83 8.57 -2.35
C ASP A 42 -0.84 7.21 -3.06
N VAL A 43 0.29 6.78 -3.61
CA VAL A 43 0.43 5.43 -4.16
C VAL A 43 0.27 4.40 -3.05
N GLY A 44 0.89 4.63 -1.90
CA GLY A 44 0.80 3.77 -0.72
C GLY A 44 -0.64 3.53 -0.26
N LEU A 45 -1.40 4.60 -0.07
CA LEU A 45 -2.82 4.57 0.31
C LEU A 45 -3.67 3.86 -0.73
N SER A 46 -3.44 4.12 -2.01
CA SER A 46 -4.20 3.47 -3.10
C SER A 46 -3.98 1.94 -3.10
N LEU A 47 -2.76 1.49 -2.84
CA LEU A 47 -2.43 0.07 -2.72
C LEU A 47 -3.06 -0.56 -1.47
N TYR A 48 -3.04 0.14 -0.33
CA TYR A 48 -3.72 -0.33 0.87
C TYR A 48 -5.22 -0.43 0.69
N CYS A 49 -5.87 0.56 0.07
CA CYS A 49 -7.30 0.50 -0.21
C CYS A 49 -7.66 -0.68 -1.11
N LYS A 50 -6.87 -0.93 -2.16
CA LYS A 50 -7.04 -2.11 -3.03
C LYS A 50 -6.89 -3.43 -2.27
N ALA A 51 -5.86 -3.53 -1.42
CA ALA A 51 -5.63 -4.73 -0.63
C ALA A 51 -6.74 -4.95 0.42
N ALA A 52 -7.18 -3.89 1.11
CA ALA A 52 -8.23 -3.94 2.11
C ALA A 52 -9.59 -4.32 1.50
N ALA A 53 -9.91 -3.81 0.30
CA ALA A 53 -11.12 -4.21 -0.44
C ALA A 53 -11.16 -5.70 -0.80
N GLN A 54 -9.99 -6.34 -0.90
CA GLN A 54 -9.84 -7.79 -1.12
C GLN A 54 -9.77 -8.58 0.19
N GLY A 55 -10.03 -7.96 1.34
CA GLY A 55 -10.03 -8.61 2.65
C GLY A 55 -8.65 -8.74 3.31
N ASN A 56 -7.62 -8.03 2.82
CA ASN A 56 -6.31 -8.07 3.46
C ASN A 56 -6.33 -7.36 4.82
N SER A 57 -6.17 -8.13 5.90
CA SER A 57 -6.21 -7.63 7.28
C SER A 57 -5.06 -6.68 7.63
N ARG A 58 -3.86 -6.89 7.07
CA ARG A 58 -2.71 -6.00 7.29
C ARG A 58 -2.94 -4.63 6.67
N ALA A 59 -3.48 -4.58 5.45
CA ALA A 59 -3.82 -3.32 4.80
C ALA A 59 -4.88 -2.55 5.60
N ARG A 60 -5.92 -3.24 6.07
CA ARG A 60 -6.95 -2.62 6.92
C ARG A 60 -6.36 -2.06 8.21
N ALA A 61 -5.51 -2.85 8.91
CA ALA A 61 -4.86 -2.39 10.14
C ALA A 61 -3.99 -1.14 9.91
N ASN A 62 -3.22 -1.10 8.81
CA ASN A 62 -2.42 0.07 8.48
C ASN A 62 -3.29 1.31 8.18
N LEU A 63 -4.40 1.15 7.47
CA LEU A 63 -5.35 2.24 7.22
C LEU A 63 -6.00 2.73 8.52
N GLU A 64 -6.40 1.82 9.41
CA GLU A 64 -6.95 2.18 10.73
C GLU A 64 -5.94 2.99 11.57
N ILE A 65 -4.66 2.57 11.57
CA ILE A 65 -3.58 3.32 12.22
C ILE A 65 -3.45 4.73 11.62
N MET A 66 -3.45 4.84 10.28
CA MET A 66 -3.37 6.14 9.61
C MET A 66 -4.56 7.05 9.93
N GLN A 67 -5.77 6.50 10.09
CA GLN A 67 -6.95 7.25 10.50
C GLN A 67 -6.81 7.79 11.93
N ILE A 68 -6.32 6.96 12.85
CA ILE A 68 -6.11 7.35 14.25
C ILE A 68 -5.12 8.51 14.35
N TYR A 69 -4.08 8.52 13.52
CA TYR A 69 -3.12 9.61 13.45
C TYR A 69 -3.58 10.82 12.61
N GLY A 70 -4.80 10.79 12.07
CA GLY A 70 -5.35 11.88 11.27
C GLY A 70 -4.70 12.06 9.90
N GLN A 71 -4.06 11.01 9.37
CA GLN A 71 -3.30 11.02 8.12
C GLN A 71 -4.11 10.49 6.94
N PHE A 72 -5.33 9.99 7.19
CA PHE A 72 -6.18 9.35 6.18
C PHE A 72 -7.67 9.43 6.56
N ASP A 73 -8.54 9.80 5.62
CA ASP A 73 -10.00 9.66 5.76
C ASP A 73 -10.45 8.35 5.09
N PRO A 74 -11.19 7.45 5.79
CA PRO A 74 -11.69 6.21 5.20
C PRO A 74 -12.45 6.38 3.89
N LYS A 75 -13.13 7.52 3.68
CA LYS A 75 -13.87 7.83 2.44
C LYS A 75 -12.98 7.88 1.21
N GLU A 76 -11.69 8.19 1.38
CA GLU A 76 -10.75 8.20 0.27
C GLU A 76 -10.57 6.82 -0.35
N CYS A 77 -10.71 5.71 0.40
CA CYS A 77 -10.65 4.39 -0.22
C CYS A 77 -11.77 4.19 -1.24
N SER A 78 -12.98 4.65 -0.95
CA SER A 78 -14.10 4.59 -1.89
C SER A 78 -13.78 5.36 -3.18
N VAL A 79 -13.16 6.55 -3.06
CA VAL A 79 -12.75 7.36 -4.22
C VAL A 79 -11.61 6.69 -5.00
N ARG A 80 -10.61 6.13 -4.31
CA ARG A 80 -9.43 5.49 -4.93
C ARG A 80 -9.77 4.16 -5.62
N LEU A 81 -10.82 3.46 -5.18
CA LEU A 81 -11.29 2.21 -5.79
C LEU A 81 -12.21 2.43 -7.00
N ALA A 82 -12.81 3.62 -7.13
CA ALA A 82 -13.71 3.97 -8.23
C ALA A 82 -12.99 4.53 -9.48
N ARG A 83 -11.68 4.75 -9.38
CA ARG A 83 -10.81 5.23 -10.48
C ARG A 83 -10.10 4.06 -11.14
#